data_AF-A0A165X183-F1
#
_entry.id   AF-A0A165X183-F1
#
_cell.length_a   1.000
_cell.length_b   1.000
_cell.length_c   1.000
_cell.angle_alpha   90.00
_cell.angle_beta   90.00
_cell.angle_gamma   90.00
#
_symmetry.space_group_name_H-M   'P 1'
#
loop_
_entity.id
_entity.type
_entity.pdbx_description
1 polymer ?
#
loop_
_entity_poly.entity_id
_entity_poly.type
_entity_poly.pdbx_seq_one_letter_code
_entity_poly.pdbx_strand_id
1 'polypeptide(L)'
;MFSLRKTLIGLIVFMMSQSVSSGFTLELSKADTPADVRFLQQDHEEAFELQAKPGDYVQLGWQVESGRFNLDTIDRLTGAHIRRFVSANTGRAPFLLVAGDAPISLKVSAIETGNFTLSVINQVSIEHQESQQTKYLSPRLSRLADQLGAGSSTDTFWTEVEQKGTPLIEDNGNGESILTFLARGAKTGVRLLGAPTSNHEELERLTGSDVWFKSFIVPNTTRLSYQLAIDVPVISGTWVERRRAIIATLAADPINKHPWPADAIDPYNQHSTVQLPEAESPRFLGGQVVAKSQIKLYEIESKALGNKRDIWLYRSEGYEASKATAPLLIMFDSEHYKGRVSVPDILDNMVADSVIPPIAAIFISHIDSKTRTVELPNNAQFAAFISKTLLPFAQAELGTSIAPERTILAGSSFGGLASSTIALRYPQHFGNVLSMSGSYWYSEDNNENYVASLVANAPRQDVRFFLSAGLFEKSAAGRGVGILYSNQHLRDVLLAKDYQVKLETYAAGHDLFSWQTILSDGLIHLIGKGVP
;
A
#
# COMPACT_ATOMS: atom_id res chain seq x y z
N MET A 1 18.29 -47.10 10.45
CA MET A 1 17.16 -46.81 11.36
C MET A 1 16.25 -45.81 10.68
N PHE A 2 15.05 -46.25 10.29
CA PHE A 2 13.97 -45.43 9.73
C PHE A 2 13.15 -44.79 10.86
N SER A 3 12.66 -43.55 10.67
CA SER A 3 11.40 -43.02 11.24
C SER A 3 11.12 -41.64 10.62
N LEU A 4 10.28 -41.52 9.59
CA LEU A 4 8.82 -41.25 9.58
C LEU A 4 8.35 -39.85 10.06
N ARG A 5 7.84 -39.09 9.07
CA ARG A 5 6.66 -38.19 9.05
C ARG A 5 6.60 -37.00 10.03
N LYS A 6 6.35 -35.80 9.46
CA LYS A 6 4.99 -35.20 9.41
C LYS A 6 4.96 -33.92 8.56
N THR A 7 4.32 -34.03 7.41
CA THR A 7 3.74 -32.93 6.63
C THR A 7 2.36 -32.63 7.22
N LEU A 8 2.07 -31.38 7.59
CA LEU A 8 0.70 -30.95 7.89
C LEU A 8 0.48 -29.57 7.27
N ILE A 9 -0.13 -29.56 6.09
CA ILE A 9 -0.71 -28.37 5.46
C ILE A 9 -2.12 -28.26 6.06
N GLY A 10 -2.28 -27.34 7.01
CA GLY A 10 -3.58 -26.97 7.57
C GLY A 10 -4.31 -26.02 6.64
N LEU A 11 -5.40 -26.50 6.04
CA LEU A 11 -6.37 -25.69 5.30
C LEU A 11 -7.24 -24.95 6.35
N ILE A 12 -7.00 -23.66 6.57
CA ILE A 12 -7.84 -22.81 7.42
C ILE A 12 -8.96 -22.24 6.55
N VAL A 13 -10.18 -22.75 6.74
CA VAL A 13 -11.42 -22.15 6.23
C VAL A 13 -11.87 -21.11 7.26
N PHE A 14 -11.90 -19.84 6.88
CA PHE A 14 -12.39 -18.76 7.72
C PHE A 14 -13.93 -18.79 7.75
N MET A 15 -14.51 -19.05 8.92
CA MET A 15 -15.87 -18.65 9.27
C MET A 15 -15.83 -17.19 9.71
N MET A 16 -16.39 -16.28 8.92
CA MET A 16 -16.69 -14.93 9.40
C MET A 16 -18.07 -14.93 10.05
N SER A 17 -18.09 -14.73 11.37
CA SER A 17 -19.26 -14.23 12.07
C SER A 17 -19.18 -12.71 12.06
N GLN A 18 -20.14 -12.05 11.42
CA GLN A 18 -20.39 -10.63 11.65
C GLN A 18 -21.84 -10.47 12.07
N SER A 19 -22.01 -10.00 13.30
CA SER A 19 -23.25 -9.47 13.84
C SER A 19 -23.55 -8.14 13.14
N VAL A 20 -24.61 -8.10 12.33
CA VAL A 20 -25.17 -6.85 11.81
C VAL A 20 -26.38 -6.50 12.66
N SER A 21 -26.35 -5.34 13.32
CA SER A 21 -27.49 -4.76 14.01
C SER A 21 -28.56 -4.39 12.99
N SER A 22 -29.77 -4.92 13.17
CA SER A 22 -30.92 -4.72 12.30
C SER A 22 -31.49 -3.30 12.43
N GLY A 23 -31.69 -2.67 11.28
CA GLY A 23 -32.40 -1.41 11.14
C GLY A 23 -33.02 -1.27 9.76
N PHE A 24 -33.64 -2.34 9.24
CA PHE A 24 -34.52 -2.30 8.06
C PHE A 24 -35.56 -3.40 8.20
N THR A 25 -36.83 -3.01 8.29
CA THR A 25 -37.98 -3.93 8.32
C THR A 25 -38.47 -4.09 6.89
N LEU A 26 -37.93 -5.09 6.18
CA LEU A 26 -38.55 -5.60 4.96
C LEU A 26 -39.66 -6.56 5.37
N GLU A 27 -40.89 -6.32 4.92
CA GLU A 27 -41.99 -7.29 5.03
C GLU A 27 -41.64 -8.53 4.19
N LEU A 28 -41.22 -9.59 4.88
CA LEU A 28 -40.90 -10.88 4.29
C LEU A 28 -42.20 -11.65 4.03
N SER A 29 -42.43 -12.06 2.78
CA SER A 29 -43.45 -13.05 2.47
C SER A 29 -43.10 -14.35 3.19
N LYS A 30 -43.96 -14.83 4.09
CA LYS A 30 -43.83 -16.16 4.70
C LYS A 30 -43.96 -17.21 3.59
N ALA A 31 -42.85 -17.80 3.16
CA ALA A 31 -42.89 -19.04 2.40
C ALA A 31 -43.39 -20.18 3.30
N ASP A 32 -44.26 -21.05 2.77
CA ASP A 32 -44.98 -22.14 3.49
C ASP A 32 -44.09 -23.29 4.04
N THR A 33 -42.79 -23.06 4.31
CA THR A 33 -41.89 -24.08 4.87
C THR A 33 -42.07 -24.17 6.39
N PRO A 34 -42.28 -25.36 6.98
CA PRO A 34 -42.76 -25.48 8.36
C PRO A 34 -41.70 -25.14 9.42
N ALA A 35 -41.84 -23.97 10.03
CA ALA A 35 -41.01 -23.55 11.17
C ALA A 35 -41.27 -24.32 12.48
N ASP A 36 -42.23 -25.26 12.49
CA ASP A 36 -42.59 -26.07 13.65
C ASP A 36 -41.77 -27.36 13.73
N VAL A 37 -41.66 -27.92 14.94
CA VAL A 37 -41.06 -29.24 15.15
C VAL A 37 -41.88 -30.31 14.42
N ARG A 38 -41.20 -31.13 13.62
CA ARG A 38 -41.75 -32.22 12.82
C ARG A 38 -41.16 -33.54 13.28
N PHE A 39 -42.03 -34.54 13.42
CA PHE A 39 -41.66 -35.92 13.76
C PHE A 39 -41.67 -36.78 12.51
N LEU A 40 -40.62 -37.55 12.26
CA LEU A 40 -40.54 -38.47 11.12
C LEU A 40 -39.96 -39.81 11.57
N GLN A 41 -40.65 -40.90 11.20
CA GLN A 41 -40.23 -42.26 11.52
C GLN A 41 -39.08 -42.72 10.62
N GLN A 42 -38.23 -43.60 11.12
CA GLN A 42 -37.15 -44.21 10.35
C GLN A 42 -37.65 -44.77 9.01
N ASP A 43 -36.84 -44.60 7.97
CA ASP A 43 -37.09 -45.01 6.58
C ASP A 43 -38.30 -44.32 5.92
N HIS A 44 -38.84 -43.27 6.54
CA HIS A 44 -39.84 -42.40 5.92
C HIS A 44 -39.21 -41.11 5.37
N GLU A 45 -39.88 -40.54 4.39
CA GLU A 45 -39.50 -39.28 3.76
C GLU A 45 -40.68 -38.31 3.76
N GLU A 46 -40.37 -37.02 3.88
CA GLU A 46 -41.34 -35.94 3.76
C GLU A 46 -40.77 -34.87 2.82
N ALA A 47 -41.61 -34.30 1.95
CA ALA A 47 -41.20 -33.28 0.99
C ALA A 47 -41.97 -31.99 1.24
N PHE A 48 -41.25 -30.87 1.28
CA PHE A 48 -41.80 -29.53 1.46
C PHE A 48 -41.59 -28.72 0.19
N GLU A 49 -42.67 -28.13 -0.33
CA GLU A 49 -42.56 -27.21 -1.45
C GLU A 49 -41.80 -25.95 -1.04
N LEU A 50 -40.79 -25.57 -1.83
CA LEU A 50 -40.13 -24.30 -1.66
C LEU A 50 -40.69 -23.31 -2.69
N GLN A 51 -41.43 -22.32 -2.21
CA GLN A 51 -41.98 -21.24 -3.04
C GLN A 51 -40.89 -20.22 -3.40
N ALA A 52 -40.01 -20.58 -4.35
CA ALA A 52 -38.94 -19.72 -4.85
C ALA A 52 -38.97 -19.64 -6.38
N LYS A 53 -38.75 -18.44 -6.93
CA LYS A 53 -38.58 -18.22 -8.38
C LYS A 53 -37.14 -18.52 -8.80
N PRO A 54 -36.89 -18.86 -10.07
CA PRO A 54 -35.52 -18.98 -10.59
C PRO A 54 -34.68 -17.72 -10.30
N GLY A 55 -33.49 -17.92 -9.73
CA GLY A 55 -32.57 -16.86 -9.32
C GLY A 55 -32.76 -16.34 -7.90
N ASP A 56 -33.84 -16.71 -7.19
CA ASP A 56 -34.04 -16.32 -5.80
C ASP A 56 -32.94 -16.90 -4.91
N TYR A 57 -32.42 -16.08 -4.00
CA TYR A 57 -31.47 -16.50 -2.96
C TYR A 57 -32.25 -16.90 -1.71
N VAL A 58 -32.12 -18.15 -1.28
CA VAL A 58 -32.86 -18.70 -0.13
C VAL A 58 -31.90 -19.19 0.93
N GLN A 59 -32.12 -18.72 2.16
CA GLN A 59 -31.47 -19.21 3.37
C GLN A 59 -32.46 -20.06 4.17
N LEU A 60 -32.11 -21.33 4.37
CA LEU A 60 -32.87 -22.30 5.16
C LEU A 60 -32.26 -22.44 6.55
N GLY A 61 -33.12 -22.62 7.55
CA GLY A 61 -32.76 -23.00 8.91
C GLY A 61 -33.06 -24.46 9.14
N TRP A 62 -32.06 -25.20 9.63
CA TRP A 62 -32.18 -26.61 9.97
C TRP A 62 -31.78 -26.86 11.41
N GLN A 63 -32.58 -27.64 12.12
CA GLN A 63 -32.31 -28.07 13.48
C GLN A 63 -32.83 -29.48 13.68
N VAL A 64 -32.04 -30.35 14.31
CA VAL A 64 -32.45 -31.69 14.73
C VAL A 64 -32.48 -31.73 16.25
N GLU A 65 -33.61 -32.14 16.81
CA GLU A 65 -33.77 -32.32 18.26
C GLU A 65 -33.49 -33.77 18.68
N SER A 66 -33.85 -34.73 17.82
CA SER A 66 -33.61 -36.16 18.02
C SER A 66 -33.63 -36.90 16.68
N GLY A 67 -32.97 -38.06 16.59
CA GLY A 67 -32.87 -38.85 15.35
C GLY A 67 -31.79 -38.34 14.39
N ARG A 68 -31.79 -38.85 13.16
CA ARG A 68 -30.82 -38.51 12.10
C ARG A 68 -31.53 -38.38 10.78
N PHE A 69 -31.27 -37.31 10.05
CA PHE A 69 -31.95 -37.04 8.78
C PHE A 69 -30.97 -36.66 7.67
N ASN A 70 -31.43 -36.88 6.44
CA ASN A 70 -30.91 -36.23 5.24
C ASN A 70 -31.85 -35.08 4.85
N LEU A 71 -31.28 -34.04 4.25
CA LEU A 71 -32.01 -32.94 3.62
C LEU A 71 -31.47 -32.77 2.20
N ASP A 72 -32.34 -33.01 1.24
CA ASP A 72 -32.07 -32.94 -0.18
C ASP A 72 -32.98 -31.90 -0.84
N THR A 73 -32.51 -31.25 -1.90
CA THR A 73 -33.40 -30.64 -2.90
C THR A 73 -33.65 -31.64 -4.01
N ILE A 74 -34.92 -31.78 -4.38
CA ILE A 74 -35.37 -32.56 -5.53
C ILE A 74 -36.10 -31.66 -6.52
N ASP A 75 -36.07 -32.04 -7.79
CA ASP A 75 -36.95 -31.47 -8.80
C ASP A 75 -38.39 -31.91 -8.51
N ARG A 76 -39.30 -30.94 -8.37
CA ARG A 76 -40.69 -31.22 -7.97
C ARG A 76 -41.48 -31.97 -9.06
N LEU A 77 -41.11 -31.81 -10.32
CA LEU A 77 -41.84 -32.43 -11.45
C LEU A 77 -41.35 -33.85 -11.72
N THR A 78 -40.05 -34.08 -11.60
CA THR A 78 -39.43 -35.38 -11.96
C THR A 78 -39.07 -36.24 -10.75
N GLY A 79 -39.01 -35.65 -9.55
CA GLY A 79 -38.49 -36.30 -8.34
C GLY A 79 -36.98 -36.51 -8.37
N ALA A 80 -36.27 -36.01 -9.40
CA ALA A 80 -34.85 -36.19 -9.54
C ALA A 80 -34.09 -35.46 -8.42
N HIS A 81 -33.06 -36.11 -7.88
CA HIS A 81 -32.18 -35.48 -6.90
C HIS A 81 -31.37 -34.36 -7.55
N ILE A 82 -31.33 -33.19 -6.89
CA ILE A 82 -30.54 -32.05 -7.34
C ILE A 82 -29.29 -31.90 -6.46
N ARG A 83 -29.46 -31.88 -5.13
CA ARG A 83 -28.36 -31.60 -4.19
C ARG A 83 -28.70 -32.09 -2.79
N ARG A 84 -27.69 -32.59 -2.06
CA ARG A 84 -27.77 -32.89 -0.63
C ARG A 84 -27.14 -31.78 0.19
N PHE A 85 -27.86 -31.26 1.18
CA PHE A 85 -27.37 -30.28 2.16
C PHE A 85 -26.98 -30.93 3.48
N VAL A 86 -27.70 -31.98 3.87
CA VAL A 86 -27.48 -32.70 5.14
C VAL A 86 -27.34 -34.19 4.87
N SER A 87 -26.32 -34.82 5.46
CA SER A 87 -26.14 -36.27 5.44
C SER A 87 -25.99 -36.81 6.86
N ALA A 88 -26.98 -37.58 7.33
CA ALA A 88 -26.99 -38.24 8.63
C ALA A 88 -26.66 -37.32 9.84
N ASN A 89 -27.18 -36.09 9.84
CA ASN A 89 -26.80 -35.06 10.81
C ASN A 89 -27.76 -35.01 12.02
N THR A 90 -27.23 -34.58 13.16
CA THR A 90 -27.91 -34.40 14.46
C THR A 90 -27.80 -32.95 15.00
N GLY A 91 -27.36 -31.99 14.19
CA GLY A 91 -27.05 -30.61 14.60
C GLY A 91 -27.90 -29.51 13.97
N ARG A 92 -27.54 -28.25 14.28
CA ARG A 92 -28.17 -27.02 13.74
C ARG A 92 -27.24 -26.36 12.73
N ALA A 93 -27.77 -26.00 11.56
CA ALA A 93 -27.01 -25.28 10.54
C ALA A 93 -27.92 -24.43 9.63
N PRO A 94 -27.49 -23.24 9.19
CA PRO A 94 -28.11 -22.56 8.06
C PRO A 94 -27.62 -23.17 6.75
N PHE A 95 -28.49 -23.24 5.73
CA PHE A 95 -28.13 -23.66 4.39
C PHE A 95 -28.52 -22.61 3.36
N LEU A 96 -27.70 -22.48 2.32
CA LEU A 96 -27.85 -21.46 1.28
C LEU A 96 -28.04 -22.14 -0.07
N LEU A 97 -29.03 -21.68 -0.83
CA LEU A 97 -29.26 -22.12 -2.18
C LEU A 97 -29.74 -20.96 -3.07
N VAL A 98 -29.46 -21.08 -4.36
CA VAL A 98 -30.06 -20.25 -5.39
C VAL A 98 -31.04 -21.14 -6.16
N ALA A 99 -32.30 -20.72 -6.25
CA ALA A 99 -33.32 -21.48 -6.95
C ALA A 99 -32.99 -21.55 -8.45
N GLY A 100 -32.98 -22.77 -9.00
CA GLY A 100 -32.77 -22.99 -10.43
C GLY A 100 -34.05 -22.80 -11.24
N ASP A 101 -33.97 -23.07 -12.55
CA ASP A 101 -35.11 -22.92 -13.46
C ASP A 101 -36.26 -23.90 -13.18
N ALA A 102 -35.95 -25.06 -12.61
CA ALA A 102 -36.93 -26.07 -12.24
C ALA A 102 -37.51 -25.80 -10.84
N PRO A 103 -38.82 -26.02 -10.63
CA PRO A 103 -39.42 -25.92 -9.30
C PRO A 103 -38.84 -27.00 -8.38
N ILE A 104 -38.43 -26.60 -7.17
CA ILE A 104 -37.74 -27.48 -6.22
C ILE A 104 -38.58 -27.80 -4.98
N SER A 105 -38.35 -28.98 -4.41
CA SER A 105 -38.88 -29.37 -3.10
C SER A 105 -37.74 -29.79 -2.18
N LEU A 106 -37.88 -29.48 -0.90
CA LEU A 106 -36.97 -29.87 0.17
C LEU A 106 -37.42 -31.23 0.71
N LYS A 107 -36.68 -32.28 0.40
CA LYS A 107 -36.95 -33.64 0.84
C LYS A 107 -36.13 -33.96 2.09
N VAL A 108 -36.81 -34.32 3.17
CA VAL A 108 -36.22 -34.81 4.41
C VAL A 108 -36.41 -36.32 4.47
N SER A 109 -35.32 -37.07 4.63
CA SER A 109 -35.36 -38.54 4.78
C SER A 109 -34.83 -38.94 6.15
N ALA A 110 -35.62 -39.68 6.93
CA ALA A 110 -35.22 -40.14 8.25
C ALA A 110 -34.37 -41.42 8.19
N ILE A 111 -33.14 -41.33 8.71
CA ILE A 111 -32.27 -42.48 8.95
C ILE A 111 -32.58 -43.08 10.33
N GLU A 112 -32.88 -42.24 11.32
CA GLU A 112 -33.33 -42.64 12.65
C GLU A 112 -34.57 -41.82 13.01
N THR A 113 -35.57 -42.46 13.61
CA THR A 113 -36.81 -41.82 14.08
C THR A 113 -36.48 -40.64 15.01
N GLY A 114 -37.12 -39.50 14.79
CA GLY A 114 -36.96 -38.36 15.69
C GLY A 114 -37.62 -37.09 15.21
N ASN A 115 -37.15 -35.96 15.74
CA ASN A 115 -37.71 -34.64 15.52
C ASN A 115 -36.72 -33.69 14.85
N PHE A 116 -37.20 -32.91 13.88
CA PHE A 116 -36.45 -31.85 13.21
C PHE A 116 -37.29 -30.59 13.01
N THR A 117 -36.64 -29.48 12.65
CA THR A 117 -37.27 -28.22 12.25
C THR A 117 -36.60 -27.72 10.99
N LEU A 118 -37.42 -27.33 10.01
CA LEU A 118 -36.97 -26.81 8.71
C LEU A 118 -37.69 -25.50 8.39
N SER A 119 -36.98 -24.39 8.40
CA SER A 119 -37.56 -23.06 8.14
C SER A 119 -36.88 -22.37 6.97
N VAL A 120 -37.57 -21.42 6.33
CA VAL A 120 -36.93 -20.39 5.51
C VAL A 120 -36.60 -19.22 6.43
N ILE A 121 -35.31 -18.94 6.62
CA ILE A 121 -34.82 -17.83 7.44
C ILE A 121 -34.92 -16.52 6.65
N ASN A 122 -34.53 -16.55 5.36
CA ASN A 122 -34.54 -15.39 4.48
C ASN A 122 -34.72 -15.84 3.03
N GLN A 123 -35.44 -15.05 2.24
CA GLN A 123 -35.57 -15.24 0.79
C GLN A 123 -35.50 -13.87 0.12
N VAL A 124 -34.51 -13.70 -0.75
CA VAL A 124 -34.31 -12.48 -1.52
C VAL A 124 -34.63 -12.78 -2.97
N SER A 125 -35.77 -12.30 -3.45
CA SER A 125 -36.18 -12.52 -4.83
C SER A 125 -35.21 -11.84 -5.78
N ILE A 126 -35.00 -12.38 -6.98
CA ILE A 126 -34.08 -11.80 -7.98
C ILE A 126 -34.36 -10.31 -8.26
N GLU A 127 -35.63 -9.88 -8.23
CA GLU A 127 -36.06 -8.48 -8.46
C GLU A 127 -35.65 -7.52 -7.32
N HIS A 128 -35.46 -8.06 -6.11
CA HIS A 128 -35.01 -7.33 -4.92
C HIS A 128 -33.53 -7.57 -4.62
N GLN A 129 -32.83 -8.37 -5.43
CA GLN A 129 -31.39 -8.47 -5.35
C GLN A 129 -30.82 -7.20 -5.97
N GLU A 130 -30.33 -6.31 -5.11
CA GLU A 130 -29.61 -5.13 -5.57
C GLU A 130 -28.31 -5.59 -6.25
N SER A 131 -28.24 -5.47 -7.58
CA SER A 131 -26.95 -5.18 -8.18
C SER A 131 -26.59 -3.79 -7.69
N GLN A 132 -25.50 -3.64 -6.94
CA GLN A 132 -25.00 -2.31 -6.64
C GLN A 132 -24.81 -1.61 -7.99
N GLN A 133 -25.70 -0.68 -8.35
CA GLN A 133 -25.43 0.26 -9.43
C GLN A 133 -24.06 0.84 -9.13
N THR A 134 -23.11 0.63 -10.04
CA THR A 134 -21.73 1.07 -9.85
C THR A 134 -21.76 2.60 -9.71
N LYS A 135 -21.73 3.11 -8.48
CA LYS A 135 -21.67 4.55 -8.24
C LYS A 135 -20.28 5.01 -8.65
N TYR A 136 -20.16 5.62 -9.82
CA TYR A 136 -18.91 6.21 -10.28
C TYR A 136 -18.61 7.46 -9.45
N LEU A 137 -17.42 7.54 -8.86
CA LEU A 137 -16.97 8.78 -8.21
C LEU A 137 -16.85 9.91 -9.24
N SER A 138 -16.24 9.63 -10.38
CA SER A 138 -16.05 10.59 -11.48
C SER A 138 -17.39 10.95 -12.16
N PRO A 139 -17.81 12.23 -12.13
CA PRO A 139 -18.96 12.70 -12.90
C PRO A 139 -18.78 12.50 -14.41
N ARG A 140 -17.55 12.61 -14.94
CA ARG A 140 -17.25 12.29 -16.34
C ARG A 140 -17.50 10.82 -16.66
N LEU A 141 -17.04 9.89 -15.82
CA LEU A 141 -17.31 8.46 -16.05
C LEU A 141 -18.78 8.12 -15.90
N SER A 142 -19.50 8.76 -14.97
CA SER A 142 -20.96 8.58 -14.86
C SER A 142 -21.67 8.98 -16.14
N ARG A 143 -21.35 10.17 -16.70
CA ARG A 143 -21.92 10.60 -17.99
C ARG A 143 -21.55 9.68 -19.14
N LEU A 144 -20.32 9.18 -19.16
CA LEU A 144 -19.89 8.22 -20.18
C LEU A 144 -20.67 6.90 -20.08
N ALA A 145 -20.91 6.41 -18.86
CA ALA A 145 -21.72 5.22 -18.63
C ALA A 145 -23.15 5.40 -19.16
N ASP A 146 -23.77 6.55 -18.91
CA ASP A 146 -25.11 6.88 -19.43
C ASP A 146 -25.12 6.93 -20.97
N GLN A 147 -24.10 7.54 -21.57
CA GLN A 147 -23.94 7.63 -23.03
C GLN A 147 -23.77 6.26 -23.68
N LEU A 148 -23.00 5.36 -23.06
CA LEU A 148 -22.82 3.98 -23.50
C LEU A 148 -24.13 3.19 -23.38
N GLY A 149 -24.88 3.38 -22.29
CA GLY A 149 -26.22 2.80 -22.13
C GLY A 149 -27.20 3.26 -23.22
N ALA A 150 -27.00 4.46 -23.77
CA ALA A 150 -27.74 4.99 -24.91
C ALA A 150 -27.16 4.59 -26.29
N GLY A 151 -26.12 3.75 -26.35
CA GLY A 151 -25.53 3.25 -27.60
C GLY A 151 -24.44 4.12 -28.23
N SER A 152 -23.89 5.11 -27.49
CA SER A 152 -22.77 5.94 -27.96
C SER A 152 -21.44 5.17 -27.95
N SER A 153 -20.41 5.66 -28.66
CA SER A 153 -19.04 5.12 -28.59
C SER A 153 -18.17 5.86 -27.56
N THR A 154 -16.96 5.34 -27.28
CA THR A 154 -15.97 5.97 -26.39
C THR A 154 -15.03 6.94 -27.10
N ASP A 155 -15.17 7.16 -28.41
CA ASP A 155 -14.16 7.86 -29.21
C ASP A 155 -14.00 9.33 -28.85
N THR A 156 -15.11 10.03 -28.61
CA THR A 156 -15.10 11.43 -28.16
C THR A 156 -14.43 11.55 -26.78
N PHE A 157 -14.75 10.65 -25.86
CA PHE A 157 -14.13 10.61 -24.54
C PHE A 157 -12.61 10.44 -24.64
N TRP A 158 -12.14 9.47 -25.43
CA TRP A 158 -10.72 9.23 -25.58
C TRP A 158 -9.99 10.36 -26.29
N THR A 159 -10.60 10.99 -27.30
CA THR A 159 -10.04 12.17 -27.95
C THR A 159 -9.79 13.30 -26.94
N GLU A 160 -10.75 13.55 -26.04
CA GLU A 160 -10.59 14.55 -24.99
C GLU A 160 -9.52 14.16 -23.96
N VAL A 161 -9.47 12.89 -23.57
CA VAL A 161 -8.47 12.37 -22.62
C VAL A 161 -7.06 12.45 -23.21
N GLU A 162 -6.86 12.10 -24.47
CA GLU A 162 -5.56 12.16 -25.15
C GLU A 162 -5.04 13.60 -25.29
N GLN A 163 -5.96 14.56 -25.49
CA GLN A 163 -5.63 15.98 -25.54
C GLN A 163 -5.26 16.54 -24.17
N LYS A 164 -6.04 16.24 -23.13
CA LYS A 164 -5.83 16.79 -21.77
C LYS A 164 -4.75 16.05 -20.98
N GLY A 165 -4.55 14.77 -21.26
CA GLY A 165 -3.72 13.87 -20.49
C GLY A 165 -4.45 13.15 -19.35
N THR A 166 -3.76 12.17 -18.79
CA THR A 166 -4.17 11.42 -17.59
C THR A 166 -3.30 11.76 -16.39
N PRO A 167 -3.76 11.47 -15.16
CA PRO A 167 -5.12 11.06 -14.80
C PRO A 167 -6.15 12.19 -15.01
N LEU A 168 -7.44 11.85 -15.06
CA LEU A 168 -8.50 12.86 -14.98
C LEU A 168 -8.55 13.44 -13.57
N ILE A 169 -8.69 14.76 -13.50
CA ILE A 169 -8.81 15.52 -12.26
C ILE A 169 -10.13 16.28 -12.32
N GLU A 170 -10.99 16.04 -11.33
CA GLU A 170 -12.29 16.71 -11.19
C GLU A 170 -12.42 17.26 -9.76
N ASP A 171 -13.00 18.44 -9.58
CA ASP A 171 -13.22 19.02 -8.26
C ASP A 171 -14.25 18.21 -7.45
N ASN A 172 -13.96 17.97 -6.17
CA ASN A 172 -14.88 17.32 -5.22
C ASN A 172 -15.40 18.30 -4.14
N GLY A 173 -14.95 19.56 -4.16
CA GLY A 173 -15.21 20.53 -3.10
C GLY A 173 -14.37 20.28 -1.84
N ASN A 174 -14.45 21.18 -0.87
CA ASN A 174 -13.79 21.09 0.44
C ASN A 174 -12.26 20.86 0.40
N GLY A 175 -11.58 21.37 -0.63
CA GLY A 175 -10.13 21.17 -0.79
C GLY A 175 -9.75 19.76 -1.24
N GLU A 176 -10.69 19.02 -1.85
CA GLU A 176 -10.48 17.69 -2.38
C GLU A 176 -10.77 17.62 -3.89
N SER A 177 -10.10 16.70 -4.57
CA SER A 177 -10.28 16.37 -5.97
C SER A 177 -10.58 14.88 -6.15
N ILE A 178 -11.33 14.54 -7.17
CA ILE A 178 -11.50 13.19 -7.70
C ILE A 178 -10.39 12.95 -8.73
N LEU A 179 -9.52 12.00 -8.42
CA LEU A 179 -8.43 11.57 -9.27
C LEU A 179 -8.79 10.23 -9.92
N THR A 180 -8.96 10.23 -11.25
CA THR A 180 -9.36 9.05 -12.01
C THR A 180 -8.26 8.63 -12.96
N PHE A 181 -7.63 7.50 -12.63
CA PHE A 181 -6.65 6.83 -13.49
C PHE A 181 -7.37 6.08 -14.59
N LEU A 182 -6.83 6.11 -15.80
CA LEU A 182 -7.43 5.52 -16.99
C LEU A 182 -6.43 4.63 -17.73
N ALA A 183 -6.94 3.62 -18.40
CA ALA A 183 -6.20 2.86 -19.39
C ALA A 183 -7.14 2.44 -20.54
N ARG A 184 -6.58 2.35 -21.75
CA ARG A 184 -7.28 1.91 -22.96
C ARG A 184 -6.62 0.64 -23.51
N GLY A 185 -7.42 -0.24 -24.11
CA GLY A 185 -6.91 -1.34 -24.94
C GLY A 185 -6.41 -2.57 -24.18
N ALA A 186 -6.52 -2.61 -22.85
CA ALA A 186 -6.23 -3.82 -22.08
C ALA A 186 -7.28 -4.90 -22.34
N LYS A 187 -6.81 -6.14 -22.53
CA LYS A 187 -7.61 -7.32 -22.81
C LYS A 187 -8.04 -8.05 -21.54
N THR A 188 -7.12 -8.21 -20.59
CA THR A 188 -7.33 -9.05 -19.39
C THR A 188 -7.44 -8.23 -18.11
N GLY A 189 -6.72 -7.10 -18.03
CA GLY A 189 -6.81 -6.22 -16.87
C GLY A 189 -5.67 -5.22 -16.80
N VAL A 190 -5.79 -4.29 -15.85
CA VAL A 190 -4.77 -3.28 -15.60
C VAL A 190 -4.51 -3.19 -14.09
N ARG A 191 -3.23 -3.13 -13.72
CA ARG A 191 -2.77 -2.85 -12.37
C ARG A 191 -2.16 -1.46 -12.29
N LEU A 192 -2.44 -0.75 -11.21
CA LEU A 192 -1.91 0.57 -10.89
C LEU A 192 -0.95 0.45 -9.71
N LEU A 193 0.31 0.82 -9.93
CA LEU A 193 1.30 1.02 -8.86
C LEU A 193 1.42 2.51 -8.59
N GLY A 194 1.45 2.91 -7.32
CA GLY A 194 1.55 4.32 -6.92
C GLY A 194 0.18 5.00 -6.77
N ALA A 195 -0.90 4.23 -6.62
CA ALA A 195 -2.21 4.77 -6.31
C ALA A 195 -2.21 5.56 -4.98
N PRO A 196 -3.25 6.37 -4.70
CA PRO A 196 -3.48 7.02 -3.39
C PRO A 196 -3.81 6.02 -2.25
N THR A 197 -3.22 4.84 -2.26
CA THR A 197 -3.38 3.75 -1.28
C THR A 197 -2.04 3.04 -1.10
N SER A 198 -1.94 2.16 -0.10
CA SER A 198 -0.75 1.33 0.12
C SER A 198 -0.70 0.06 -0.74
N ASN A 199 -1.63 -0.12 -1.67
CA ASN A 199 -1.79 -1.35 -2.44
C ASN A 199 -1.45 -1.14 -3.93
N HIS A 200 -1.29 -2.26 -4.66
CA HIS A 200 -1.45 -2.23 -6.11
C HIS A 200 -2.92 -2.38 -6.42
N GLU A 201 -3.48 -1.34 -7.03
CA GLU A 201 -4.91 -1.27 -7.30
C GLU A 201 -5.20 -1.95 -8.64
N GLU A 202 -6.35 -2.59 -8.74
CA GLU A 202 -6.87 -3.12 -9.99
C GLU A 202 -7.86 -2.10 -10.55
N LEU A 203 -7.65 -1.71 -11.82
CA LEU A 203 -8.63 -0.91 -12.53
C LEU A 203 -9.82 -1.78 -12.89
N GLU A 204 -10.99 -1.16 -12.84
CA GLU A 204 -12.26 -1.76 -13.22
C GLU A 204 -12.55 -1.38 -14.67
N ARG A 205 -13.18 -2.30 -15.42
CA ARG A 205 -13.61 -2.01 -16.79
C ARG A 205 -15.00 -1.41 -16.75
N LEU A 206 -15.18 -0.24 -17.36
CA LEU A 206 -16.50 0.34 -17.59
C LEU A 206 -17.28 -0.57 -18.54
N THR A 207 -18.41 -1.11 -18.08
CA THR A 207 -19.19 -2.14 -18.76
C THR A 207 -19.49 -1.77 -20.21
N GLY A 208 -19.26 -2.72 -21.13
CA GLY A 208 -19.55 -2.52 -22.55
C GLY A 208 -18.55 -1.63 -23.31
N SER A 209 -17.42 -1.24 -22.70
CA SER A 209 -16.49 -0.27 -23.28
C SER A 209 -15.03 -0.74 -23.28
N ASP A 210 -14.12 0.06 -23.84
CA ASP A 210 -12.66 -0.10 -23.78
C ASP A 210 -11.99 0.74 -22.67
N VAL A 211 -12.79 1.31 -21.76
CA VAL A 211 -12.32 2.17 -20.67
C VAL A 211 -12.08 1.36 -19.41
N TRP A 212 -10.82 1.34 -18.97
CA TRP A 212 -10.43 0.86 -17.65
C TRP A 212 -10.17 2.05 -16.75
N PHE A 213 -10.67 2.01 -15.51
CA PHE A 213 -10.55 3.13 -14.59
C PHE A 213 -10.41 2.72 -13.13
N LYS A 214 -9.85 3.64 -12.33
CA LYS A 214 -9.98 3.62 -10.88
C LYS A 214 -10.00 5.07 -10.38
N SER A 215 -10.94 5.39 -9.50
CA SER A 215 -11.14 6.75 -8.99
C SER A 215 -10.89 6.83 -7.48
N PHE A 216 -10.29 7.93 -7.04
CA PHE A 216 -10.00 8.20 -5.64
C PHE A 216 -10.37 9.65 -5.30
N ILE A 217 -10.85 9.89 -4.08
CA ILE A 217 -10.93 11.25 -3.52
C ILE A 217 -9.60 11.52 -2.81
N VAL A 218 -8.96 12.64 -3.15
CA VAL A 218 -7.65 13.02 -2.63
C VAL A 218 -7.62 14.51 -2.28
N PRO A 219 -6.80 14.96 -1.30
CA PRO A 219 -6.61 16.39 -1.05
C PRO A 219 -6.04 17.13 -2.28
N ASN A 220 -6.39 18.40 -2.46
CA ASN A 220 -5.86 19.26 -3.54
C ASN A 220 -4.34 19.50 -3.45
N THR A 221 -3.73 19.14 -2.32
CA THR A 221 -2.28 19.14 -2.10
C THR A 221 -1.59 17.89 -2.61
N THR A 222 -2.31 16.97 -3.26
CA THR A 222 -1.76 15.67 -3.67
C THR A 222 -0.67 15.77 -4.73
N ARG A 223 0.40 15.02 -4.46
CA ARG A 223 1.48 14.75 -5.40
C ARG A 223 1.84 13.27 -5.31
N LEU A 224 1.96 12.60 -6.46
CA LEU A 224 2.46 11.24 -6.53
C LEU A 224 3.01 10.92 -7.92
N SER A 225 3.80 9.86 -8.01
CA SER A 225 4.11 9.15 -9.24
C SER A 225 3.46 7.77 -9.31
N TYR A 226 3.17 7.29 -10.52
CA TYR A 226 2.52 6.02 -10.77
C TYR A 226 3.01 5.34 -12.06
N GLN A 227 2.71 4.05 -12.16
CA GLN A 227 2.89 3.26 -13.38
C GLN A 227 1.68 2.33 -13.57
N LEU A 228 1.44 1.97 -14.82
CA LEU A 228 0.41 1.00 -15.20
C LEU A 228 1.07 -0.29 -15.66
N ALA A 229 0.52 -1.42 -15.23
CA ALA A 229 0.84 -2.73 -15.75
C ALA A 229 -0.39 -3.28 -16.49
N ILE A 230 -0.33 -3.22 -17.81
CA ILE A 230 -1.41 -3.62 -18.73
C ILE A 230 -1.21 -5.10 -19.09
N ASP A 231 -2.30 -5.86 -19.05
CA ASP A 231 -2.35 -7.27 -19.45
C ASP A 231 -1.29 -8.15 -18.74
N VAL A 232 -1.20 -7.99 -17.42
CA VAL A 232 -0.28 -8.75 -16.57
C VAL A 232 -0.40 -10.26 -16.83
N PRO A 233 0.70 -10.96 -17.16
CA PRO A 233 0.68 -12.40 -17.37
C PRO A 233 0.17 -13.16 -16.15
N VAL A 234 -0.86 -13.99 -16.33
CA VAL A 234 -1.37 -14.90 -15.30
C VAL A 234 -0.50 -16.15 -15.29
N ILE A 235 0.41 -16.24 -14.31
CA ILE A 235 1.31 -17.38 -14.15
C ILE A 235 0.91 -18.25 -12.96
N SER A 236 1.05 -19.57 -13.13
CA SER A 236 1.11 -20.51 -12.01
C SER A 236 2.45 -20.27 -11.29
N GLY A 237 2.40 -19.98 -9.99
CA GLY A 237 3.59 -19.62 -9.23
C GLY A 237 3.27 -19.12 -7.84
N THR A 238 4.34 -18.94 -7.06
CA THR A 238 4.32 -18.32 -5.74
C THR A 238 3.83 -16.87 -5.82
N TRP A 239 3.46 -16.31 -4.67
CA TRP A 239 3.09 -14.90 -4.57
C TRP A 239 4.21 -13.96 -5.07
N VAL A 240 5.48 -14.31 -4.81
CA VAL A 240 6.64 -13.52 -5.26
C VAL A 240 6.76 -13.53 -6.78
N GLU A 241 6.59 -14.67 -7.42
CA GLU A 241 6.65 -14.78 -8.89
C GLU A 241 5.52 -13.99 -9.54
N ARG A 242 4.28 -14.11 -9.02
CA ARG A 242 3.14 -13.30 -9.50
C ARG A 242 3.38 -11.80 -9.32
N ARG A 243 3.97 -11.39 -8.19
CA ARG A 243 4.36 -10.00 -7.95
C ARG A 243 5.42 -9.53 -8.95
N ARG A 244 6.40 -10.38 -9.29
CA ARG A 244 7.40 -10.07 -10.32
C ARG A 244 6.81 -9.94 -11.72
N ALA A 245 5.78 -10.72 -12.06
CA ALA A 245 5.07 -10.57 -13.34
C ALA A 245 4.40 -9.19 -13.47
N ILE A 246 3.82 -8.67 -12.38
CA ILE A 246 3.33 -7.29 -12.34
C ILE A 246 4.48 -6.31 -12.60
N ILE A 247 5.58 -6.44 -11.84
CA ILE A 247 6.72 -5.51 -11.96
C ILE A 247 7.31 -5.52 -13.38
N ALA A 248 7.39 -6.68 -14.03
CA ALA A 248 7.94 -6.82 -15.37
C ALA A 248 7.12 -6.13 -16.47
N THR A 249 5.88 -5.73 -16.19
CA THR A 249 4.97 -5.07 -17.14
C THR A 249 4.65 -3.63 -16.77
N LEU A 250 5.20 -3.11 -15.67
CA LEU A 250 5.01 -1.73 -15.25
C LEU A 250 5.70 -0.78 -16.22
N ALA A 251 4.92 0.15 -16.76
CA ALA A 251 5.41 1.24 -17.58
C ALA A 251 4.70 2.55 -17.22
N ALA A 252 5.28 3.67 -17.63
CA ALA A 252 4.60 4.96 -17.62
C ALA A 252 3.27 4.87 -18.39
N ASP A 253 2.26 5.57 -17.88
CA ASP A 253 1.00 5.77 -18.58
C ASP A 253 1.26 6.54 -19.89
N PRO A 254 0.94 5.95 -21.05
CA PRO A 254 1.25 6.54 -22.35
C PRO A 254 0.47 7.83 -22.66
N ILE A 255 -0.61 8.13 -21.92
CA ILE A 255 -1.44 9.32 -22.14
C ILE A 255 -1.05 10.45 -21.19
N ASN A 256 -0.33 10.16 -20.10
CA ASN A 256 0.12 11.15 -19.13
C ASN A 256 1.09 12.14 -19.79
N LYS A 257 0.96 13.44 -19.46
CA LYS A 257 1.78 14.52 -20.04
C LYS A 257 2.95 14.95 -19.14
N HIS A 258 3.15 14.27 -18.02
CA HIS A 258 4.12 14.63 -16.99
C HIS A 258 5.01 13.44 -16.62
N PRO A 259 5.85 12.95 -17.56
CA PRO A 259 6.77 11.86 -17.29
C PRO A 259 7.89 12.27 -16.31
N TRP A 260 8.32 11.33 -15.48
CA TRP A 260 9.46 11.50 -14.57
C TRP A 260 10.27 10.20 -14.36
N PRO A 261 11.60 10.24 -14.55
CA PRO A 261 12.36 11.34 -15.12
C PRO A 261 12.04 11.50 -16.62
N ALA A 262 12.09 12.74 -17.11
CA ALA A 262 11.69 13.07 -18.49
C ALA A 262 12.66 12.49 -19.55
N ASP A 263 13.91 12.26 -19.17
CA ASP A 263 15.00 11.71 -19.97
C ASP A 263 15.21 10.19 -19.74
N ALA A 264 14.24 9.51 -19.14
CA ALA A 264 14.28 8.05 -19.01
C ALA A 264 14.48 7.37 -20.37
N ILE A 265 15.28 6.29 -20.38
CA ILE A 265 15.66 5.57 -21.61
C ILE A 265 14.48 4.88 -22.30
N ASP A 266 13.43 4.54 -21.55
CA ASP A 266 12.21 3.89 -22.03
C ASP A 266 11.06 4.07 -21.02
N PRO A 267 9.80 3.74 -21.40
CA PRO A 267 8.65 3.85 -20.52
C PRO A 267 8.69 2.97 -19.26
N TYR A 268 9.45 1.87 -19.24
CA TYR A 268 9.56 0.97 -18.08
C TYR A 268 10.42 1.57 -16.97
N ASN A 269 11.39 2.39 -17.37
CA ASN A 269 12.25 3.17 -16.48
C ASN A 269 11.68 4.56 -16.13
N GLN A 270 10.48 4.87 -16.62
CA GLN A 270 9.78 6.14 -16.43
C GLN A 270 8.54 5.96 -15.56
N HIS A 271 8.17 6.98 -14.79
CA HIS A 271 6.88 7.03 -14.09
C HIS A 271 6.06 8.19 -14.64
N SER A 272 4.75 8.05 -14.56
CA SER A 272 3.82 9.14 -14.79
C SER A 272 3.59 9.89 -13.50
N THR A 273 3.44 11.20 -13.55
CA THR A 273 3.27 12.01 -12.34
C THR A 273 1.98 12.79 -12.35
N VAL A 274 1.50 13.10 -11.15
CA VAL A 274 0.43 14.05 -10.92
C VAL A 274 0.83 14.99 -9.79
N GLN A 275 0.60 16.27 -10.02
CA GLN A 275 0.71 17.32 -9.02
C GLN A 275 -0.55 18.17 -9.12
N LEU A 276 -1.38 18.15 -8.08
CA LEU A 276 -2.60 18.95 -8.03
C LEU A 276 -2.28 20.44 -7.75
N PRO A 277 -3.19 21.37 -8.10
CA PRO A 277 -2.89 22.81 -8.09
C PRO A 277 -2.43 23.38 -6.75
N GLU A 278 -2.87 22.82 -5.62
CA GLU A 278 -2.48 23.28 -4.28
C GLU A 278 -1.29 22.49 -3.70
N ALA A 279 -0.77 21.50 -4.44
CA ALA A 279 0.44 20.81 -4.03
C ALA A 279 1.63 21.78 -4.10
N GLU A 280 2.42 21.83 -3.01
CA GLU A 280 3.56 22.75 -2.91
C GLU A 280 4.43 22.72 -4.16
N SER A 281 4.87 23.88 -4.66
CA SER A 281 5.76 23.92 -5.82
C SER A 281 7.14 23.38 -5.46
N PRO A 282 7.74 22.50 -6.29
CA PRO A 282 9.07 21.97 -6.02
C PRO A 282 10.16 23.02 -6.27
N ARG A 283 10.44 23.86 -5.26
CA ARG A 283 11.26 25.08 -5.39
C ARG A 283 12.68 24.84 -5.90
N PHE A 284 13.26 23.68 -5.59
CA PHE A 284 14.67 23.38 -5.85
C PHE A 284 14.87 22.31 -6.93
N LEU A 285 13.83 21.96 -7.70
CA LEU A 285 13.90 20.99 -8.80
C LEU A 285 13.97 21.70 -10.17
N GLY A 286 14.96 21.34 -10.99
CA GLY A 286 15.15 21.86 -12.36
C GLY A 286 15.75 23.28 -12.43
N GLY A 287 16.22 23.70 -13.62
CA GLY A 287 16.84 25.03 -13.85
C GLY A 287 18.37 25.07 -13.69
N GLN A 288 19.04 26.06 -14.30
CA GLN A 288 20.50 26.03 -14.53
C GLN A 288 21.35 26.08 -13.25
N VAL A 289 22.06 24.99 -12.99
CA VAL A 289 23.24 24.98 -12.12
C VAL A 289 24.38 25.75 -12.81
N VAL A 290 24.64 26.98 -12.36
CA VAL A 290 25.84 27.77 -12.72
C VAL A 290 27.01 27.47 -11.78
N ALA A 291 26.73 26.85 -10.62
CA ALA A 291 27.67 26.52 -9.56
C ALA A 291 28.36 25.17 -9.78
N LYS A 292 29.70 25.12 -9.75
CA LYS A 292 30.44 23.86 -9.93
C LYS A 292 30.64 23.14 -8.60
N SER A 293 29.62 22.42 -8.15
CA SER A 293 29.83 21.41 -7.12
C SER A 293 30.88 20.38 -7.54
N GLN A 294 31.56 19.80 -6.57
CA GLN A 294 32.56 18.77 -6.80
C GLN A 294 32.04 17.44 -6.29
N ILE A 295 32.00 16.44 -7.17
CA ILE A 295 31.64 15.06 -6.81
C ILE A 295 32.83 14.15 -7.10
N LYS A 296 33.29 13.41 -6.10
CA LYS A 296 34.35 12.40 -6.22
C LYS A 296 33.81 11.03 -5.81
N LEU A 297 34.05 10.04 -6.65
CA LEU A 297 33.73 8.63 -6.39
C LEU A 297 34.89 7.96 -5.64
N TYR A 298 34.55 7.20 -4.62
CA TYR A 298 35.47 6.30 -3.92
C TYR A 298 34.81 4.94 -3.75
N GLU A 299 35.63 3.88 -3.76
CA GLU A 299 35.21 2.55 -3.32
C GLU A 299 35.71 2.35 -1.88
N ILE A 300 34.81 2.00 -0.96
CA ILE A 300 35.16 1.75 0.44
C ILE A 300 34.92 0.29 0.81
N GLU A 301 35.94 -0.35 1.38
CA GLU A 301 35.86 -1.72 1.87
C GLU A 301 35.35 -1.76 3.32
N SER A 302 34.37 -2.62 3.58
CA SER A 302 33.92 -2.96 4.93
C SER A 302 34.27 -4.40 5.24
N LYS A 303 35.36 -4.60 6.00
CA LYS A 303 35.75 -5.94 6.48
C LYS A 303 34.67 -6.60 7.33
N ALA A 304 33.95 -5.82 8.13
CA ALA A 304 32.90 -6.33 9.01
C ALA A 304 31.65 -6.80 8.24
N LEU A 305 31.35 -6.15 7.10
CA LEU A 305 30.21 -6.50 6.24
C LEU A 305 30.60 -7.45 5.09
N GLY A 306 31.90 -7.71 4.91
CA GLY A 306 32.41 -8.60 3.87
C GLY A 306 32.14 -8.10 2.46
N ASN A 307 32.00 -6.78 2.27
CA ASN A 307 31.70 -6.18 0.97
C ASN A 307 32.47 -4.88 0.74
N LYS A 308 32.37 -4.40 -0.51
CA LYS A 308 32.80 -3.08 -0.93
C LYS A 308 31.60 -2.33 -1.47
N ARG A 309 31.62 -1.01 -1.37
CA ARG A 309 30.56 -0.16 -1.93
C ARG A 309 31.12 1.13 -2.46
N ASP A 310 30.44 1.65 -3.46
CA ASP A 310 30.68 2.98 -3.98
C ASP A 310 30.10 4.04 -3.03
N ILE A 311 30.86 5.10 -2.84
CA ILE A 311 30.43 6.31 -2.17
C ILE A 311 30.81 7.54 -3.00
N TRP A 312 29.94 8.54 -3.00
CA TRP A 312 30.18 9.81 -3.69
C TRP A 312 30.29 10.92 -2.66
N LEU A 313 31.46 11.54 -2.58
CA LEU A 313 31.69 12.74 -1.79
C LEU A 313 31.39 13.96 -2.64
N TYR A 314 30.31 14.65 -2.30
CA TYR A 314 29.87 15.91 -2.87
C TYR A 314 30.31 17.08 -1.98
N ARG A 315 30.68 18.20 -2.60
CA ARG A 315 30.87 19.51 -1.97
C ARG A 315 30.15 20.56 -2.80
N SER A 316 29.28 21.33 -2.16
CA SER A 316 28.65 22.48 -2.80
C SER A 316 29.69 23.57 -3.10
N GLU A 317 29.34 24.51 -3.96
CA GLU A 317 30.11 25.75 -4.09
C GLU A 317 30.20 26.47 -2.73
N GLY A 318 31.36 27.07 -2.45
CA GLY A 318 31.61 27.79 -1.19
C GLY A 318 31.81 26.92 0.05
N TYR A 319 31.83 25.59 -0.08
CA TYR A 319 32.10 24.70 1.05
C TYR A 319 33.54 24.87 1.55
N GLU A 320 33.68 25.17 2.85
CA GLU A 320 34.96 25.30 3.54
C GLU A 320 34.92 24.48 4.84
N ALA A 321 35.74 23.43 4.88
CA ALA A 321 35.82 22.50 6.02
C ALA A 321 36.28 23.17 7.33
N SER A 322 37.05 24.25 7.26
CA SER A 322 37.51 24.99 8.43
C SER A 322 36.41 25.79 9.14
N LYS A 323 35.25 25.99 8.50
CA LYS A 323 34.12 26.68 9.14
C LYS A 323 33.44 25.75 10.14
N ALA A 324 33.39 26.17 11.40
CA ALA A 324 32.74 25.42 12.48
C ALA A 324 31.26 25.07 12.19
N THR A 325 30.62 25.80 11.28
CA THR A 325 29.20 25.63 10.90
C THR A 325 28.99 24.70 9.69
N ALA A 326 30.03 24.14 9.08
CA ALA A 326 29.91 23.32 7.88
C ALA A 326 29.14 22.00 8.18
N PRO A 327 28.00 21.74 7.54
CA PRO A 327 27.26 20.49 7.73
C PRO A 327 27.76 19.36 6.83
N LEU A 328 27.52 18.13 7.29
CA LEU A 328 27.73 16.90 6.54
C LEU A 328 26.42 16.12 6.45
N LEU A 329 25.93 15.90 5.23
CA LEU A 329 24.83 15.00 4.94
C LEU A 329 25.37 13.60 4.58
N ILE A 330 24.89 12.56 5.26
CA ILE A 330 25.12 11.18 4.86
C ILE A 330 23.79 10.62 4.36
N MET A 331 23.70 10.37 3.06
CA MET A 331 22.49 9.98 2.36
C MET A 331 22.59 8.52 1.90
N PHE A 332 21.67 7.68 2.40
CA PHE A 332 21.54 6.29 1.95
C PHE A 332 20.89 6.20 0.56
N ASP A 333 21.03 5.03 -0.09
CA ASP A 333 20.41 4.72 -1.39
C ASP A 333 20.84 5.66 -2.53
N SER A 334 22.16 5.78 -2.75
CA SER A 334 22.73 6.65 -3.80
C SER A 334 22.14 6.43 -5.19
N GLU A 335 21.75 5.20 -5.52
CA GLU A 335 21.13 4.77 -6.77
C GLU A 335 19.84 5.55 -7.03
N HIS A 336 19.13 5.92 -5.95
CA HIS A 336 17.94 6.75 -6.01
C HIS A 336 18.30 8.23 -5.89
N TYR A 337 19.09 8.61 -4.88
CA TYR A 337 19.23 10.01 -4.50
C TYR A 337 20.33 10.77 -5.25
N LYS A 338 21.46 10.14 -5.56
CA LYS A 338 22.49 10.72 -6.45
C LYS A 338 22.18 10.48 -7.93
N GLY A 339 21.38 9.46 -8.23
CA GLY A 339 20.89 9.13 -9.57
C GLY A 339 19.56 9.81 -9.86
N ARG A 340 18.46 9.06 -9.70
CA ARG A 340 17.12 9.40 -10.18
C ARG A 340 16.52 10.71 -9.66
N VAL A 341 16.72 11.05 -8.39
CA VAL A 341 16.21 12.28 -7.76
C VAL A 341 17.14 13.48 -8.01
N SER A 342 18.41 13.24 -8.27
CA SER A 342 19.48 14.25 -8.38
C SER A 342 19.57 15.21 -7.18
N VAL A 343 19.73 14.64 -5.98
CA VAL A 343 20.00 15.42 -4.75
C VAL A 343 21.18 16.39 -4.88
N PRO A 344 22.29 16.09 -5.60
CA PRO A 344 23.33 17.09 -5.84
C PRO A 344 22.80 18.41 -6.42
N ASP A 345 21.91 18.35 -7.41
CA ASP A 345 21.32 19.55 -8.02
C ASP A 345 20.39 20.29 -7.04
N ILE A 346 19.64 19.53 -6.23
CA ILE A 346 18.80 20.08 -5.16
C ILE A 346 19.68 20.86 -4.17
N LEU A 347 20.78 20.28 -3.72
CA LEU A 347 21.71 20.93 -2.79
C LEU A 347 22.34 22.18 -3.41
N ASP A 348 22.75 22.12 -4.68
CA ASP A 348 23.30 23.28 -5.40
C ASP A 348 22.29 24.44 -5.45
N ASN A 349 21.03 24.16 -5.79
CA ASN A 349 19.97 25.15 -5.82
C ASN A 349 19.66 25.72 -4.42
N MET A 350 19.59 24.86 -3.40
CA MET A 350 19.33 25.30 -2.02
C MET A 350 20.47 26.17 -1.45
N VAL A 351 21.73 25.89 -1.82
CA VAL A 351 22.89 26.70 -1.43
C VAL A 351 22.91 28.01 -2.20
N ALA A 352 22.62 28.00 -3.51
CA ALA A 352 22.53 29.19 -4.34
C ALA A 352 21.47 30.17 -3.82
N ASP A 353 20.31 29.65 -3.41
CA ASP A 353 19.22 30.42 -2.80
C ASP A 353 19.49 30.81 -1.33
N SER A 354 20.63 30.37 -0.76
CA SER A 354 21.02 30.65 0.62
C SER A 354 19.98 30.19 1.68
N VAL A 355 19.17 29.19 1.35
CA VAL A 355 18.20 28.60 2.31
C VAL A 355 18.88 27.62 3.27
N ILE A 356 19.99 27.02 2.84
CA ILE A 356 20.92 26.23 3.66
C ILE A 356 22.35 26.75 3.46
N PRO A 357 23.26 26.57 4.43
CA PRO A 357 24.67 26.91 4.25
C PRO A 357 25.36 25.94 3.26
N PRO A 358 26.53 26.32 2.70
CA PRO A 358 27.37 25.40 1.93
C PRO A 358 27.62 24.10 2.68
N ILE A 359 27.50 22.97 1.98
CA ILE A 359 27.37 21.63 2.57
C ILE A 359 28.25 20.60 1.87
N ALA A 360 28.74 19.62 2.63
CA ALA A 360 29.28 18.39 2.08
C ALA A 360 28.25 17.26 2.21
N ALA A 361 28.25 16.33 1.24
CA ALA A 361 27.39 15.16 1.29
C ALA A 361 28.15 13.88 0.91
N ILE A 362 27.80 12.76 1.56
CA ILE A 362 28.21 11.42 1.19
C ILE A 362 26.97 10.66 0.74
N PHE A 363 26.93 10.25 -0.52
CA PHE A 363 25.91 9.32 -1.02
C PHE A 363 26.47 7.90 -0.96
N ILE A 364 25.73 6.98 -0.36
CA ILE A 364 26.18 5.60 -0.13
C ILE A 364 25.39 4.64 -1.01
N SER A 365 26.09 3.81 -1.79
CA SER A 365 25.46 2.71 -2.54
C SER A 365 24.89 1.66 -1.60
N HIS A 366 23.68 1.19 -1.93
CA HIS A 366 23.06 0.06 -1.23
C HIS A 366 23.45 -1.30 -1.83
N ILE A 367 24.29 -1.31 -2.87
CA ILE A 367 24.79 -2.46 -3.63
C ILE A 367 23.69 -3.20 -4.40
N ASP A 368 22.76 -3.82 -3.68
CA ASP A 368 21.63 -4.56 -4.22
C ASP A 368 20.48 -4.65 -3.20
N SER A 369 19.29 -5.04 -3.66
CA SER A 369 18.10 -5.08 -2.80
C SER A 369 18.21 -6.05 -1.61
N LYS A 370 18.98 -7.14 -1.74
CA LYS A 370 19.17 -8.13 -0.68
C LYS A 370 20.07 -7.54 0.41
N THR A 371 21.19 -6.95 0.01
CA THR A 371 22.13 -6.28 0.90
C THR A 371 21.44 -5.12 1.64
N ARG A 372 20.68 -4.28 0.91
CA ARG A 372 19.86 -3.21 1.49
C ARG A 372 18.92 -3.70 2.59
N THR A 373 18.22 -4.82 2.35
CA THR A 373 17.25 -5.41 3.29
C THR A 373 17.91 -6.01 4.54
N VAL A 374 19.20 -6.36 4.47
CA VAL A 374 19.97 -6.90 5.61
C VAL A 374 20.70 -5.80 6.39
N GLU A 375 21.22 -4.79 5.69
CA GLU A 375 22.10 -3.79 6.29
C GLU A 375 21.36 -2.58 6.87
N LEU A 376 20.29 -2.10 6.23
CA LEU A 376 19.59 -0.90 6.71
C LEU A 376 18.73 -1.12 7.96
N PRO A 377 17.94 -2.20 8.09
CA PRO A 377 17.09 -2.37 9.27
C PRO A 377 17.90 -2.77 10.52
N ASN A 378 18.21 -1.78 11.37
CA ASN A 378 18.81 -1.93 12.71
C ASN A 378 20.12 -2.78 12.80
N ASN A 379 20.85 -2.92 11.70
CA ASN A 379 22.04 -3.76 11.68
C ASN A 379 23.23 -3.12 12.42
N ALA A 380 23.73 -3.80 13.44
CA ALA A 380 24.85 -3.32 14.26
C ALA A 380 26.17 -3.15 13.51
N GLN A 381 26.46 -4.05 12.57
CA GLN A 381 27.70 -4.01 11.78
C GLN A 381 27.65 -2.86 10.77
N PHE A 382 26.48 -2.63 10.14
CA PHE A 382 26.30 -1.48 9.26
C PHE A 382 26.41 -0.17 10.02
N ALA A 383 25.76 -0.06 11.19
CA ALA A 383 25.89 1.12 12.05
C ALA A 383 27.35 1.39 12.44
N ALA A 384 28.11 0.34 12.79
CA ALA A 384 29.53 0.45 13.09
C ALA A 384 30.36 0.87 11.88
N PHE A 385 30.04 0.36 10.68
CA PHE A 385 30.69 0.81 9.44
C PHE A 385 30.46 2.30 9.18
N ILE A 386 29.23 2.79 9.32
CA ILE A 386 28.91 4.21 9.14
C ILE A 386 29.68 5.08 10.14
N SER A 387 29.68 4.70 11.43
CA SER A 387 30.33 5.47 12.50
C SER A 387 31.85 5.39 12.51
N LYS A 388 32.42 4.20 12.30
CA LYS A 388 33.84 3.91 12.60
C LYS A 388 34.71 3.78 11.35
N THR A 389 34.10 3.68 10.18
CA THR A 389 34.82 3.57 8.90
C THR A 389 34.49 4.75 7.99
N LEU A 390 33.20 4.95 7.68
CA LEU A 390 32.78 5.95 6.71
C LEU A 390 32.96 7.38 7.21
N LEU A 391 32.49 7.69 8.42
CA LEU A 391 32.62 9.05 8.96
C LEU A 391 34.09 9.49 9.12
N PRO A 392 35.01 8.68 9.70
CA PRO A 392 36.43 9.01 9.73
C PRO A 392 37.03 9.20 8.34
N PHE A 393 36.66 8.36 7.36
CA PHE A 393 37.09 8.53 5.97
C PHE A 393 36.63 9.88 5.41
N ALA A 394 35.34 10.22 5.56
CA ALA A 394 34.80 11.48 5.08
C ALA A 394 35.49 12.69 5.73
N GLN A 395 35.72 12.65 7.04
CA GLN A 395 36.42 13.71 7.78
C GLN A 395 37.88 13.87 7.32
N ALA A 396 38.58 12.77 7.03
CA ALA A 396 39.93 12.83 6.46
C ALA A 396 39.94 13.46 5.07
N GLU A 397 39.02 13.07 4.18
CA GLU A 397 38.89 13.67 2.84
C GLU A 397 38.48 15.14 2.90
N LEU A 398 37.67 15.53 3.89
CA LEU A 398 37.27 16.92 4.14
C LEU A 398 38.36 17.73 4.85
N GLY A 399 39.35 17.08 5.47
CA GLY A 399 40.43 17.75 6.21
C GLY A 399 40.00 18.35 7.56
N THR A 400 38.85 17.94 8.11
CA THR A 400 38.32 18.46 9.37
C THR A 400 37.39 17.45 10.05
N SER A 401 37.23 17.56 11.37
CA SER A 401 36.14 16.90 12.07
C SER A 401 34.87 17.76 12.00
N ILE A 402 33.73 17.11 11.78
CA ILE A 402 32.41 17.76 11.76
C ILE A 402 31.69 17.41 13.06
N ALA A 403 31.09 18.42 13.70
CA ALA A 403 30.38 18.25 14.97
C ALA A 403 29.11 17.39 14.79
N PRO A 404 28.69 16.63 15.80
CA PRO A 404 27.50 15.77 15.70
C PRO A 404 26.23 16.53 15.32
N GLU A 405 26.01 17.69 15.92
CA GLU A 405 24.88 18.60 15.66
C GLU A 405 24.87 19.18 14.24
N ARG A 406 25.94 18.99 13.46
CA ARG A 406 26.06 19.34 12.04
C ARG A 406 26.15 18.13 11.12
N THR A 407 26.07 16.91 11.67
CA THR A 407 26.09 15.67 10.89
C THR A 407 24.68 15.08 10.81
N ILE A 408 24.18 14.91 9.58
CA ILE A 408 22.81 14.44 9.29
C ILE A 408 22.87 13.04 8.68
N LEU A 409 22.11 12.10 9.24
CA LEU A 409 21.80 10.83 8.59
C LEU A 409 20.43 10.92 7.91
N ALA A 410 20.38 10.60 6.62
CA ALA A 410 19.17 10.75 5.81
C ALA A 410 18.90 9.54 4.93
N GLY A 411 17.61 9.23 4.77
CA GLY A 411 17.16 8.17 3.87
C GLY A 411 15.64 7.99 3.92
N SER A 412 15.12 7.18 3.01
CA SER A 412 13.70 6.80 3.01
C SER A 412 13.45 5.35 3.34
N SER A 413 12.25 5.02 3.81
CA SER A 413 11.87 3.64 4.11
C SER A 413 12.84 3.01 5.13
N PHE A 414 13.48 1.88 4.82
CA PHE A 414 14.55 1.33 5.65
C PHE A 414 15.73 2.29 5.86
N GLY A 415 16.04 3.18 4.92
CA GLY A 415 17.03 4.23 5.10
C GLY A 415 16.67 5.20 6.23
N GLY A 416 15.39 5.58 6.36
CA GLY A 416 14.93 6.43 7.47
C GLY A 416 15.01 5.73 8.83
N LEU A 417 14.68 4.42 8.87
CA LEU A 417 14.88 3.58 10.04
C LEU A 417 16.37 3.45 10.39
N ALA A 418 17.23 3.20 9.40
CA ALA A 418 18.68 3.12 9.57
C ALA A 418 19.22 4.43 10.16
N SER A 419 18.85 5.58 9.59
CA SER A 419 19.28 6.89 10.08
C SER A 419 18.94 7.07 11.57
N SER A 420 17.72 6.69 11.95
CA SER A 420 17.26 6.81 13.34
C SER A 420 18.03 5.89 14.29
N THR A 421 18.15 4.61 13.94
CA THR A 421 18.79 3.61 14.79
C THR A 421 20.30 3.80 14.90
N ILE A 422 20.95 4.28 13.84
CA ILE A 422 22.38 4.61 13.85
C ILE A 422 22.65 5.85 14.69
N ALA A 423 21.86 6.93 14.52
CA ALA A 423 22.03 8.15 15.30
C ALA A 423 21.83 7.90 16.80
N LEU A 424 20.80 7.14 17.18
CA LEU A 424 20.55 6.77 18.58
C LEU A 424 21.66 5.88 19.17
N ARG A 425 22.37 5.12 18.34
CA ARG A 425 23.49 4.25 18.76
C ARG A 425 24.81 4.99 18.85
N TYR A 426 25.00 6.02 18.02
CA TYR A 426 26.22 6.82 17.92
C TYR A 426 25.93 8.33 17.98
N PRO A 427 25.26 8.83 19.03
CA PRO A 427 24.83 10.22 19.13
C PRO A 427 26.01 11.20 19.20
N GLN A 428 27.18 10.74 19.66
CA GLN A 428 28.44 11.50 19.64
C GLN A 428 29.02 11.73 18.23
N HIS A 429 28.36 11.23 17.19
CA HIS A 429 28.76 11.38 15.79
C HIS A 429 27.64 11.93 14.90
N PHE A 430 26.38 11.62 15.24
CA PHE A 430 25.22 11.98 14.43
C PHE A 430 24.14 12.60 15.31
N GLY A 431 24.00 13.92 15.21
CA GLY A 431 23.03 14.70 15.99
C GLY A 431 21.73 15.01 15.23
N ASN A 432 21.62 14.65 13.95
CA ASN A 432 20.42 14.94 13.15
C ASN A 432 19.98 13.73 12.32
N VAL A 433 18.66 13.51 12.27
CA VAL A 433 18.01 12.48 11.47
C VAL A 433 16.99 13.13 10.55
N LEU A 434 17.10 12.84 9.25
CA LEU A 434 16.08 13.16 8.24
C LEU A 434 15.50 11.83 7.72
N SER A 435 14.33 11.46 8.23
CA SER A 435 13.67 10.19 7.92
C SER A 435 12.46 10.43 7.04
N MET A 436 12.50 9.93 5.80
CA MET A 436 11.37 10.05 4.86
C MET A 436 10.60 8.75 4.77
N SER A 437 9.34 8.75 5.20
CA SER A 437 8.51 7.54 5.22
C SER A 437 9.23 6.37 5.91
N GLY A 438 9.82 6.62 7.09
CA GLY A 438 10.65 5.65 7.79
C GLY A 438 9.89 4.36 8.08
N SER A 439 10.50 3.19 7.81
CA SER A 439 9.86 1.87 7.97
C SER A 439 9.76 1.42 9.42
N TYR A 440 9.26 2.27 10.31
CA TYR A 440 9.17 2.01 11.74
C TYR A 440 8.16 0.93 12.12
N TRP A 441 7.35 0.45 11.17
CA TRP A 441 6.57 -0.78 11.34
C TRP A 441 7.44 -2.04 11.45
N TYR A 442 8.69 -1.98 10.99
CA TYR A 442 9.63 -3.11 11.06
C TYR A 442 9.96 -3.46 12.51
N SER A 443 10.06 -4.77 12.77
CA SER A 443 10.56 -5.32 14.03
C SER A 443 11.23 -6.67 13.81
N GLU A 444 12.30 -6.90 14.57
CA GLU A 444 12.98 -8.19 14.65
C GLU A 444 12.18 -9.21 15.49
N ASP A 445 11.51 -8.75 16.56
CA ASP A 445 10.86 -9.62 17.56
C ASP A 445 9.32 -9.51 17.60
N ASN A 446 8.67 -9.17 16.49
CA ASN A 446 7.22 -8.85 16.44
C ASN A 446 6.75 -7.75 17.42
N ASN A 447 7.67 -6.90 17.91
CA ASN A 447 7.32 -5.73 18.69
C ASN A 447 6.72 -4.66 17.76
N GLU A 448 5.56 -4.10 18.11
CA GLU A 448 4.99 -3.03 17.32
C GLU A 448 5.87 -1.78 17.45
N ASN A 449 6.55 -1.40 16.36
CA ASN A 449 7.45 -0.26 16.30
C ASN A 449 8.69 -0.35 17.21
N TYR A 450 9.68 -1.13 16.77
CA TYR A 450 10.94 -1.35 17.48
C TYR A 450 11.68 -0.06 17.85
N VAL A 451 11.72 0.94 16.96
CA VAL A 451 12.45 2.19 17.20
C VAL A 451 11.79 3.00 18.31
N ALA A 452 10.45 3.08 18.33
CA ALA A 452 9.72 3.71 19.43
C ALA A 452 10.02 3.01 20.77
N SER A 453 10.04 1.68 20.77
CA SER A 453 10.42 0.91 21.97
C SER A 453 11.86 1.18 22.42
N LEU A 454 12.81 1.31 21.49
CA LEU A 454 14.20 1.65 21.82
C LEU A 454 14.30 3.05 22.47
N VAL A 455 13.59 4.04 21.93
CA VAL A 455 13.56 5.40 22.47
C VAL A 455 12.91 5.44 23.86
N ALA A 456 11.80 4.72 24.06
CA ALA A 456 11.10 4.67 25.34
C ALA A 456 12.00 4.12 26.46
N ASN A 457 12.73 3.04 26.17
CA ASN A 457 13.49 2.27 27.15
C ASN A 457 14.95 2.73 27.37
N ALA A 458 15.47 3.66 26.55
CA ALA A 458 16.83 4.18 26.69
C ALA A 458 16.85 5.59 27.34
N PRO A 459 17.99 6.01 27.94
CA PRO A 459 18.22 7.42 28.26
C PRO A 459 18.11 8.29 27.00
N ARG A 460 17.61 9.52 27.17
CA ARG A 460 17.56 10.50 26.08
C ARG A 460 18.97 10.78 25.55
N GLN A 461 19.10 10.82 24.23
CA GLN A 461 20.29 11.25 23.51
C GLN A 461 20.09 12.65 22.90
N ASP A 462 21.18 13.34 22.58
CA ASP A 462 21.12 14.64 21.92
C ASP A 462 21.03 14.48 20.39
N VAL A 463 19.84 14.09 19.92
CA VAL A 463 19.54 13.88 18.49
C VAL A 463 18.26 14.62 18.12
N ARG A 464 18.30 15.38 17.02
CA ARG A 464 17.13 16.07 16.44
C ARG A 464 16.56 15.25 15.30
N PHE A 465 15.23 15.21 15.19
CA PHE A 465 14.52 14.40 14.19
C PHE A 465 13.63 15.26 13.30
N PHE A 466 13.82 15.13 11.99
CA PHE A 466 12.79 15.44 11.01
C PHE A 466 12.24 14.12 10.48
N LEU A 467 10.95 13.89 10.69
CA LEU A 467 10.22 12.73 10.22
C LEU A 467 9.21 13.19 9.17
N SER A 468 9.01 12.39 8.12
CA SER A 468 7.89 12.58 7.21
C SER A 468 7.14 11.29 6.96
N ALA A 469 5.85 11.42 6.62
CA ALA A 469 5.02 10.32 6.14
C ALA A 469 3.96 10.80 5.16
N GLY A 470 3.62 9.95 4.20
CA GLY A 470 2.54 10.16 3.26
C GLY A 470 1.18 9.74 3.83
N LEU A 471 0.13 10.52 3.53
CA LEU A 471 -1.26 10.23 3.91
C LEU A 471 -1.77 8.91 3.32
N PHE A 472 -1.19 8.47 2.20
CA PHE A 472 -1.58 7.25 1.51
C PHE A 472 -0.83 6.01 2.01
N GLU A 473 0.13 6.16 2.93
CA GLU A 473 0.96 5.06 3.46
C GLU A 473 0.34 4.38 4.69
N LYS A 474 -0.96 4.06 4.59
CA LYS A 474 -1.73 3.36 5.63
C LYS A 474 -1.44 1.85 5.61
N SER A 475 -1.98 1.08 6.57
CA SER A 475 -1.86 -0.38 6.52
C SER A 475 -2.63 -0.95 5.31
N ALA A 476 -2.04 -1.95 4.64
CA ALA A 476 -2.74 -2.74 3.63
C ALA A 476 -3.75 -3.69 4.32
N ALA A 477 -5.05 -3.44 4.14
CA ALA A 477 -6.16 -4.34 4.48
C ALA A 477 -6.05 -5.04 5.85
N GLY A 478 -5.76 -4.27 6.91
CA GLY A 478 -5.77 -4.77 8.29
C GLY A 478 -4.54 -5.56 8.73
N ARG A 479 -3.43 -5.51 7.98
CA ARG A 479 -2.16 -6.16 8.36
C ARG A 479 -1.16 -5.15 8.92
N GLY A 480 -0.95 -5.18 10.24
CA GLY A 480 0.09 -4.42 10.93
C GLY A 480 -0.09 -2.90 10.93
N VAL A 481 0.84 -2.19 11.56
CA VAL A 481 0.88 -0.72 11.61
C VAL A 481 1.45 -0.19 10.30
N GLY A 482 0.75 0.71 9.61
CA GLY A 482 1.24 1.37 8.39
C GLY A 482 2.41 2.33 8.64
N ILE A 483 3.08 2.80 7.59
CA ILE A 483 4.18 3.78 7.72
C ILE A 483 3.68 5.06 8.39
N LEU A 484 2.53 5.59 7.97
CA LEU A 484 1.96 6.80 8.57
C LEU A 484 1.82 6.69 10.09
N TYR A 485 1.13 5.66 10.57
CA TYR A 485 0.86 5.48 12.00
C TYR A 485 2.13 5.15 12.80
N SER A 486 3.07 4.40 12.24
CA SER A 486 4.34 4.10 12.92
C SER A 486 5.25 5.33 13.05
N ASN A 487 5.24 6.25 12.06
CA ASN A 487 5.93 7.54 12.15
C ASN A 487 5.26 8.45 13.19
N GLN A 488 3.92 8.50 13.23
CA GLN A 488 3.17 9.25 14.25
C GLN A 488 3.46 8.73 15.66
N HIS A 489 3.42 7.41 15.85
CA HIS A 489 3.73 6.79 17.14
C HIS A 489 5.17 7.08 17.59
N LEU A 490 6.16 6.96 16.68
CA LEU A 490 7.55 7.29 17.03
C LEU A 490 7.68 8.77 17.42
N ARG A 491 7.03 9.69 16.69
CA ARG A 491 7.00 11.12 17.05
C ARG A 491 6.47 11.33 18.47
N ASP A 492 5.36 10.69 18.82
CA ASP A 492 4.75 10.83 20.15
C ASP A 492 5.70 10.34 21.26
N VAL A 493 6.39 9.23 21.03
CA VAL A 493 7.38 8.69 21.99
C VAL A 493 8.62 9.59 22.09
N LEU A 494 9.10 10.15 20.98
CA LEU A 494 10.21 11.11 20.97
C LEU A 494 9.85 12.36 21.78
N LEU A 495 8.65 12.93 21.57
CA LEU A 495 8.17 14.09 22.34
C LEU A 495 8.05 13.76 23.83
N ALA A 496 7.50 12.59 24.19
CA ALA A 496 7.38 12.17 25.59
C ALA A 496 8.74 11.96 26.29
N LYS A 497 9.82 11.83 25.51
CA LYS A 497 11.21 11.69 25.98
C LYS A 497 12.02 12.96 25.79
N ASP A 498 11.37 14.11 25.57
CA ASP A 498 11.95 15.45 25.40
C ASP A 498 12.95 15.59 24.23
N TYR A 499 12.81 14.78 23.18
CA TYR A 499 13.56 14.97 21.94
C TYR A 499 12.99 16.13 21.12
N GLN A 500 13.86 16.83 20.39
CA GLN A 500 13.43 17.75 19.34
C GLN A 500 13.01 16.94 18.12
N VAL A 501 11.72 16.95 17.79
CA VAL A 501 11.17 16.24 16.64
C VAL A 501 10.13 17.08 15.91
N LYS A 502 10.23 17.11 14.59
CA LYS A 502 9.18 17.57 13.68
C LYS A 502 8.69 16.40 12.85
N LEU A 503 7.38 16.19 12.79
CA LEU A 503 6.73 15.28 11.85
C LEU A 503 5.89 16.09 10.88
N GLU A 504 6.13 15.93 9.59
CA GLU A 504 5.29 16.50 8.54
C GLU A 504 4.61 15.40 7.72
N THR A 505 3.32 15.58 7.47
CA THR A 505 2.52 14.66 6.66
C THR A 505 2.20 15.27 5.30
N TYR A 506 2.36 14.49 4.24
CA TYR A 506 2.19 14.95 2.86
C TYR A 506 1.10 14.15 2.17
N ALA A 507 0.31 14.77 1.30
CA ALA A 507 -0.70 14.07 0.49
C ALA A 507 -0.05 13.25 -0.64
N ALA A 508 0.77 12.28 -0.24
CA ALA A 508 1.64 11.45 -1.06
C ALA A 508 1.65 10.00 -0.56
N GLY A 509 2.22 9.11 -1.37
CA GLY A 509 2.48 7.71 -1.04
C GLY A 509 3.95 7.43 -0.73
N HIS A 510 4.34 6.15 -0.82
CA HIS A 510 5.73 5.69 -0.64
C HIS A 510 6.56 5.95 -1.91
N ASP A 511 6.86 7.22 -2.20
CA ASP A 511 7.17 7.69 -3.55
C ASP A 511 8.39 8.61 -3.62
N LEU A 512 9.37 8.23 -4.44
CA LEU A 512 10.59 9.01 -4.72
C LEU A 512 10.28 10.41 -5.30
N PHE A 513 9.24 10.52 -6.13
CA PHE A 513 8.83 11.80 -6.73
C PHE A 513 8.27 12.78 -5.70
N SER A 514 7.79 12.28 -4.57
CA SER A 514 7.37 13.13 -3.45
C SER A 514 8.55 13.41 -2.51
N TRP A 515 9.39 12.42 -2.24
CA TRP A 515 10.56 12.57 -1.35
C TRP A 515 11.58 13.60 -1.81
N GLN A 516 11.72 13.86 -3.12
CA GLN A 516 12.61 14.92 -3.63
C GLN A 516 12.28 16.32 -3.07
N THR A 517 11.00 16.62 -2.81
CA THR A 517 10.61 17.91 -2.20
C THR A 517 10.70 17.84 -0.69
N ILE A 518 10.25 16.74 -0.09
CA ILE A 518 10.29 16.52 1.37
C ILE A 518 11.74 16.59 1.91
N LEU A 519 12.72 16.11 1.14
CA LEU A 519 14.14 16.21 1.49
C LEU A 519 14.54 17.67 1.74
N SER A 520 14.06 18.59 0.90
CA SER A 520 14.40 20.01 1.02
C SER A 520 13.83 20.61 2.30
N ASP A 521 12.57 20.29 2.65
CA ASP A 521 11.92 20.75 3.88
C ASP A 521 12.68 20.26 5.12
N GLY A 522 13.09 18.99 5.11
CA GLY A 522 13.87 18.40 6.20
C GLY A 522 15.23 19.05 6.38
N LEU A 523 15.94 19.33 5.28
CA LEU A 523 17.23 20.03 5.33
C LEU A 523 17.08 21.48 5.81
N ILE A 524 16.06 22.21 5.34
CA ILE A 524 15.76 23.57 5.83
C ILE A 524 15.46 23.54 7.32
N HIS A 525 14.69 22.56 7.80
CA HIS A 525 14.39 22.43 9.21
C HIS A 525 15.64 22.17 10.08
N LEU A 526 16.53 21.29 9.63
CA LEU A 526 17.68 20.84 10.43
C LEU A 526 18.89 21.79 10.37
N ILE A 527 19.12 22.44 9.23
CA ILE A 527 20.33 23.25 8.97
C ILE A 527 20.05 24.56 8.24
N GLY A 528 18.79 24.95 8.06
CA GLY A 528 18.42 26.19 7.39
C GLY A 528 18.95 27.43 8.10
N LYS A 529 18.94 28.56 7.39
CA LYS A 529 19.41 29.85 7.92
C LYS A 529 18.71 30.21 9.24
N GLY A 530 19.49 30.45 10.29
CA GLY A 530 18.99 30.81 11.62
C GLY A 530 18.69 29.61 12.52
N VAL A 531 18.85 28.39 12.04
CA VAL A 531 18.87 27.18 12.88
C VAL A 531 20.24 27.07 13.55
N PRO A 532 20.31 26.91 14.89
CA PRO A 532 21.57 26.74 15.63
C PRO A 532 22.41 25.55 15.14
#